data_AF-E8T5E1-F1
#
_entry.id   AF-E8T5E1-F1
#
_cell.length_a   1.000
_cell.length_b   1.000
_cell.length_c   1.000
_cell.angle_alpha   90.00
_cell.angle_beta   90.00
_cell.angle_gamma   90.00
#
_symmetry.space_group_name_H-M   'P 1'
#
loop_
_entity.id
_entity.type
_entity.pdbx_description
1 polymer ?
#
loop_
_entity_poly.entity_id
_entity_poly.type
_entity_poly.pdbx_seq_one_letter_code
_entity_poly.pdbx_strand_id
1 'polypeptide(L)'
;MKVVFYLHRVYPESGPDDLSLKSFERVLKAIKGRFKVVPLQELLSADSGGNLASITFDDGYADNWVYAYPILKKLGLKAHLFITANRIQNAPTVRPTLSDYWSGKVSLRELFKPTSMGECHIRFFRNGDLSEFLTWEELHAMADVFTFGAHGLNHGKLPVSEEIVDFFDGKNLHRDFLFPEPELFPGKPRFKTRSTLWGRAFIPSRELLELCRSFPKEGNWKERLRQELRSVKPGRLETEREAASRIESELLETKRLIRENLGIEPDTFSWPFGHYTSLSREVASKHHSFLFTTKRGVLNGASPLELPRVPLGRDLFTALGRVITFSTPLWRLYQRFKRGKSL
;
A
#
# COMPACT_ATOMS: atom_id res chain seq x y z
N MET A 1 20.09 5.07 -15.67
CA MET A 1 18.79 5.46 -15.08
C MET A 1 18.62 4.79 -13.73
N LYS A 2 17.96 5.45 -12.76
CA LYS A 2 17.63 4.87 -11.45
C LYS A 2 16.13 4.59 -11.38
N VAL A 3 15.74 3.33 -11.18
CA VAL A 3 14.34 2.89 -11.24
C VAL A 3 13.95 2.13 -9.98
N VAL A 4 12.78 2.43 -9.43
CA VAL A 4 12.20 1.64 -8.33
C VAL A 4 11.00 0.89 -8.86
N PHE A 5 11.09 -0.43 -8.92
CA PHE A 5 9.97 -1.30 -9.24
C PHE A 5 9.20 -1.64 -7.97
N TYR A 6 7.88 -1.74 -8.05
CA TYR A 6 7.08 -2.15 -6.90
C TYR A 6 5.95 -3.11 -7.24
N LEU A 7 5.58 -3.88 -6.21
CA LEU A 7 4.50 -4.84 -6.15
C LEU A 7 4.05 -4.93 -4.68
N HIS A 8 3.02 -5.72 -4.39
CA HIS A 8 2.55 -5.95 -3.02
C HIS A 8 2.59 -7.43 -2.71
N ARG A 9 2.08 -8.25 -3.63
CA ARG A 9 1.96 -9.71 -3.43
C ARG A 9 2.69 -10.54 -4.48
N VAL A 10 2.97 -11.80 -4.15
CA VAL A 10 3.40 -12.85 -5.07
C VAL A 10 2.51 -14.08 -4.86
N TYR A 11 1.76 -14.44 -5.89
CA TYR A 11 0.81 -15.54 -5.82
C TYR A 11 1.47 -16.87 -6.21
N PRO A 12 1.11 -18.02 -5.63
CA PRO A 12 1.62 -19.33 -6.07
C PRO A 12 1.30 -19.58 -7.56
N GLU A 13 0.06 -19.28 -7.92
CA GLU A 13 -0.50 -19.33 -9.27
C GLU A 13 -0.91 -17.93 -9.73
N SER A 14 -1.72 -17.82 -10.78
CA SER A 14 -2.29 -16.53 -11.19
C SER A 14 -3.17 -15.94 -10.08
N GLY A 15 -2.91 -14.69 -9.72
CA GLY A 15 -3.68 -13.95 -8.72
C GLY A 15 -4.40 -12.72 -9.29
N PRO A 16 -5.31 -12.12 -8.52
CA PRO A 16 -6.12 -10.99 -8.98
C PRO A 16 -5.36 -9.66 -9.02
N ASP A 17 -4.28 -9.52 -8.26
CA ASP A 17 -3.71 -8.21 -7.93
C ASP A 17 -2.28 -7.97 -8.43
N ASP A 18 -1.45 -9.00 -8.46
CA ASP A 18 -0.03 -8.96 -8.80
C ASP A 18 0.41 -10.31 -9.43
N LEU A 19 1.72 -10.49 -9.63
CA LEU A 19 2.30 -11.58 -10.40
C LEU A 19 2.16 -12.95 -9.73
N SER A 20 2.01 -14.00 -10.56
CA SER A 20 2.26 -15.38 -10.15
C SER A 20 3.75 -15.64 -9.91
N LEU A 21 4.08 -16.66 -9.14
CA LEU A 21 5.44 -17.05 -8.78
C LEU A 21 6.33 -17.24 -10.02
N LYS A 22 5.80 -17.96 -11.02
CA LYS A 22 6.48 -18.19 -12.30
C LYS A 22 6.74 -16.88 -13.05
N SER A 23 5.79 -15.95 -13.04
CA SER A 23 5.94 -14.65 -13.71
C SER A 23 6.91 -13.75 -12.95
N PHE A 24 6.81 -13.73 -11.61
CA PHE A 24 7.69 -12.99 -10.72
C PHE A 24 9.16 -13.38 -10.94
N GLU A 25 9.49 -14.67 -10.92
CA GLU A 25 10.87 -15.12 -11.16
C GLU A 25 11.40 -14.71 -12.55
N ARG A 26 10.56 -14.81 -13.59
CA ARG A 26 10.93 -14.39 -14.95
C ARG A 26 11.17 -12.88 -15.04
N VAL A 27 10.33 -12.09 -14.39
CA VAL A 27 10.47 -10.62 -14.36
C VAL A 27 11.74 -10.22 -13.60
N LEU A 28 12.03 -10.85 -12.46
CA LEU A 28 13.27 -10.60 -11.71
C LEU A 28 14.52 -10.90 -12.54
N LYS A 29 14.53 -12.01 -13.30
CA LYS A 29 15.63 -12.34 -14.23
C LYS A 29 15.76 -11.27 -15.33
N ALA A 30 14.65 -10.79 -15.88
CA ALA A 30 14.66 -9.72 -16.87
C ALA A 30 15.16 -8.38 -16.31
N ILE A 31 14.79 -8.03 -15.07
CA ILE A 31 15.32 -6.85 -14.37
C ILE A 31 16.82 -7.01 -14.18
N LYS A 32 17.29 -8.12 -13.63
CA LYS A 32 18.72 -8.40 -13.39
C LYS A 32 19.55 -8.35 -14.68
N GLY A 33 18.99 -8.76 -15.81
CA GLY A 33 19.66 -8.68 -17.12
C GLY A 33 19.75 -7.27 -17.72
N ARG A 34 19.01 -6.29 -17.19
CA ARG A 34 18.94 -4.91 -17.72
C ARG A 34 19.39 -3.84 -16.74
N PHE A 35 19.46 -4.18 -15.46
CA PHE A 35 19.80 -3.29 -14.36
C PHE A 35 20.77 -3.98 -13.41
N LYS A 36 21.72 -3.22 -12.86
CA LYS A 36 22.36 -3.59 -11.61
C LYS A 36 21.33 -3.37 -10.51
N VAL A 37 20.82 -4.47 -9.94
CA VAL A 37 19.85 -4.42 -8.84
C VAL A 37 20.59 -4.20 -7.53
N VAL A 38 20.22 -3.15 -6.80
CA VAL A 38 20.89 -2.72 -5.57
C VAL A 38 19.87 -2.47 -4.45
N PRO A 39 20.27 -2.55 -3.17
CA PRO A 39 19.42 -2.11 -2.06
C PRO A 39 18.89 -0.68 -2.25
N LEU A 40 17.71 -0.38 -1.70
CA LEU A 40 17.07 0.92 -1.93
C LEU A 40 17.94 2.10 -1.48
N GLN A 41 18.61 1.97 -0.33
CA GLN A 41 19.50 3.00 0.21
C GLN A 41 20.69 3.28 -0.74
N GLU A 42 21.31 2.23 -1.31
CA GLU A 42 22.37 2.38 -2.33
C GLU A 42 21.83 3.08 -3.57
N LEU A 43 20.61 2.76 -4.03
CA LEU A 43 20.00 3.43 -5.17
C LEU A 43 19.78 4.94 -4.91
N LEU A 44 19.37 5.29 -3.69
CA LEU A 44 19.10 6.67 -3.30
C LEU A 44 20.40 7.49 -3.25
N SER A 45 21.48 6.92 -2.70
CA SER A 45 22.79 7.59 -2.60
C SER A 45 23.65 7.51 -3.86
N ALA A 46 23.38 6.58 -4.78
CA ALA A 46 24.20 6.39 -5.96
C ALA A 46 24.17 7.60 -6.89
N ASP A 47 25.36 8.00 -7.33
CA ASP A 47 25.54 8.93 -8.44
C ASP A 47 24.94 8.35 -9.72
N SER A 48 24.57 9.23 -10.64
CA SER A 48 24.02 8.84 -11.93
C SER A 48 25.07 8.14 -12.81
N GLY A 49 25.17 6.81 -12.68
CA GLY A 49 25.99 5.93 -13.53
C GLY A 49 25.26 4.62 -13.83
N GLY A 50 25.10 4.29 -15.12
CA GLY A 50 24.48 3.03 -15.56
C GLY A 50 22.98 2.90 -15.25
N ASN A 51 22.42 1.71 -15.48
CA ASN A 51 21.04 1.36 -15.16
C ASN A 51 20.99 0.65 -13.81
N LEU A 52 20.51 1.36 -12.80
CA LEU A 52 20.31 0.84 -11.44
C LEU A 52 18.82 0.62 -11.18
N ALA A 53 18.50 -0.44 -10.43
CA ALA A 53 17.14 -0.67 -9.98
C ALA A 53 17.08 -1.16 -8.53
N SER A 54 15.98 -0.85 -7.86
CA SER A 54 15.58 -1.50 -6.61
C SER A 54 14.18 -2.08 -6.75
N ILE A 55 13.93 -3.16 -6.00
CA ILE A 55 12.63 -3.82 -5.93
C ILE A 55 12.03 -3.49 -4.57
N THR A 56 10.80 -3.00 -4.58
CA THR A 56 10.06 -2.63 -3.37
C THR A 56 8.76 -3.41 -3.27
N PHE A 57 8.36 -3.69 -2.04
CA PHE A 57 7.08 -4.26 -1.67
C PHE A 57 6.35 -3.30 -0.74
N ASP A 58 5.03 -3.26 -0.81
CA ASP A 58 4.18 -2.46 0.08
C ASP A 58 3.30 -3.40 0.94
N ASP A 59 2.73 -2.85 2.02
CA ASP A 59 1.77 -3.45 2.96
C ASP A 59 2.28 -4.50 3.94
N GLY A 60 3.24 -5.36 3.57
CA GLY A 60 3.75 -6.41 4.47
C GLY A 60 2.94 -7.71 4.45
N TYR A 61 2.58 -8.21 3.26
CA TYR A 61 1.85 -9.46 3.12
C TYR A 61 2.72 -10.71 3.35
N ALA A 62 2.14 -11.75 3.95
CA ALA A 62 2.84 -12.98 4.34
C ALA A 62 3.51 -13.72 3.17
N ASP A 63 2.97 -13.59 1.96
CA ASP A 63 3.56 -14.16 0.74
C ASP A 63 4.89 -13.52 0.34
N ASN A 64 5.24 -12.34 0.88
CA ASN A 64 6.57 -11.78 0.72
C ASN A 64 7.63 -12.65 1.43
N TRP A 65 7.28 -13.27 2.58
CA TRP A 65 8.11 -14.26 3.27
C TRP A 65 8.03 -15.63 2.61
N VAL A 66 6.83 -16.14 2.39
CA VAL A 66 6.63 -17.52 1.94
C VAL A 66 7.15 -17.74 0.51
N TYR A 67 6.98 -16.74 -0.38
CA TYR A 67 7.29 -16.87 -1.80
C TYR A 67 8.38 -15.91 -2.30
N ALA A 68 8.27 -14.60 -2.02
CA ALA A 68 9.18 -13.63 -2.62
C ALA A 68 10.61 -13.77 -2.07
N TYR A 69 10.76 -13.92 -0.75
CA TYR A 69 12.04 -14.04 -0.07
C TYR A 69 12.93 -15.19 -0.59
N PRO A 70 12.47 -16.46 -0.65
CA PRO A 70 13.27 -17.55 -1.18
C PRO A 70 13.73 -17.34 -2.63
N ILE A 71 12.87 -16.75 -3.47
CA ILE A 71 13.20 -16.47 -4.87
C ILE A 71 14.26 -15.37 -4.99
N LEU A 72 14.09 -14.27 -4.25
CA LEU A 72 15.07 -13.18 -4.20
C LEU A 72 16.43 -13.69 -3.70
N LYS A 73 16.43 -14.49 -2.62
CA LYS A 73 17.61 -15.13 -2.06
C LYS A 73 18.31 -16.03 -3.07
N LYS A 74 17.57 -16.91 -3.75
CA LYS A 74 18.08 -17.79 -4.81
C LYS A 74 18.71 -17.01 -5.97
N LEU A 75 18.18 -15.84 -6.30
CA LEU A 75 18.69 -15.00 -7.40
C LEU A 75 19.82 -14.04 -6.96
N GLY A 76 20.15 -14.00 -5.67
CA GLY A 76 21.12 -13.06 -5.09
C GLY A 76 20.65 -11.61 -5.19
N LEU A 77 19.34 -11.36 -5.09
CA LEU A 77 18.73 -10.04 -5.19
C LEU A 77 18.30 -9.56 -3.80
N LYS A 78 18.31 -8.23 -3.62
CA LYS A 78 17.80 -7.56 -2.43
C LYS A 78 16.50 -6.84 -2.75
N ALA A 79 15.67 -6.64 -1.73
CA ALA A 79 14.43 -5.88 -1.85
C ALA A 79 14.23 -4.96 -0.64
N HIS A 80 13.24 -4.08 -0.72
CA HIS A 80 12.84 -3.20 0.37
C HIS A 80 11.34 -3.34 0.60
N LEU A 81 10.89 -3.35 1.86
CA LEU A 81 9.48 -3.51 2.21
C LEU A 81 9.00 -2.30 3.00
N PHE A 82 7.95 -1.64 2.52
CA PHE A 82 7.22 -0.60 3.24
C PHE A 82 6.13 -1.23 4.11
N ILE A 83 6.26 -1.09 5.42
CA ILE A 83 5.46 -1.80 6.42
C ILE A 83 4.24 -0.97 6.85
N THR A 84 3.06 -1.60 6.80
CA THR A 84 1.86 -1.09 7.47
C THR A 84 1.83 -1.63 8.91
N ALA A 85 2.28 -0.84 9.88
CA ALA A 85 2.76 -1.36 11.17
C ALA A 85 1.71 -2.14 11.99
N ASN A 86 0.46 -1.69 12.06
CA ASN A 86 -0.60 -2.39 12.81
C ASN A 86 -1.11 -3.66 12.13
N ARG A 87 -0.62 -3.96 10.92
CA ARG A 87 -0.96 -5.19 10.22
C ARG A 87 0.07 -6.30 10.44
N ILE A 88 1.20 -5.98 11.03
CA ILE A 88 2.21 -6.99 11.34
C ILE A 88 1.84 -7.71 12.63
N GLN A 89 1.89 -9.04 12.58
CA GLN A 89 1.51 -9.90 13.69
C GLN A 89 2.62 -10.02 14.73
N ASN A 90 2.22 -10.10 15.99
CA ASN A 90 3.05 -10.57 17.09
C ASN A 90 2.86 -12.10 17.20
N ALA A 91 3.67 -12.89 16.50
CA ALA A 91 3.54 -14.34 16.52
C ALA A 91 4.91 -15.02 16.48
N PRO A 92 5.25 -15.88 17.47
CA PRO A 92 6.62 -16.33 17.73
C PRO A 92 7.18 -17.30 16.68
N THR A 93 6.40 -17.67 15.67
CA THR A 93 6.77 -18.68 14.66
C THR A 93 6.72 -18.11 13.26
N VAL A 94 7.71 -18.48 12.45
CA VAL A 94 7.73 -18.18 11.02
C VAL A 94 6.99 -19.26 10.22
N ARG A 95 6.27 -18.87 9.17
CA ARG A 95 5.62 -19.85 8.28
C ARG A 95 6.65 -20.62 7.44
N PRO A 96 6.33 -21.84 6.98
CA PRO A 96 7.14 -22.54 5.98
C PRO A 96 7.23 -21.73 4.68
N THR A 97 8.36 -21.85 3.99
CA THR A 97 8.67 -21.10 2.77
C THR A 97 8.83 -22.03 1.56
N LEU A 98 9.00 -21.44 0.36
CA LEU A 98 9.43 -22.20 -0.81
C LEU A 98 10.75 -22.94 -0.61
N SER A 99 11.65 -22.44 0.24
CA SER A 99 12.91 -23.15 0.54
C SER A 99 12.64 -24.49 1.23
N ASP A 100 11.68 -24.53 2.15
CA ASP A 100 11.29 -25.77 2.83
C ASP A 100 10.66 -26.76 1.85
N TYR A 101 9.81 -26.27 0.94
CA TYR A 101 9.25 -27.07 -0.15
C TYR A 101 10.33 -27.63 -1.08
N TRP A 102 11.30 -26.82 -1.53
CA TRP A 102 12.39 -27.29 -2.39
C TRP A 102 13.28 -28.33 -1.71
N SER A 103 13.41 -28.29 -0.39
CA SER A 103 14.15 -29.28 0.40
C SER A 103 13.32 -30.53 0.76
N GLY A 104 12.04 -30.59 0.39
CA GLY A 104 11.16 -31.72 0.67
C GLY A 104 10.63 -31.78 2.11
N LYS A 105 10.82 -30.73 2.92
CA LYS A 105 10.32 -30.69 4.31
C LYS A 105 8.81 -30.54 4.41
N VAL A 106 8.21 -29.86 3.44
CA VAL A 106 6.77 -29.61 3.34
C VAL A 106 6.31 -29.78 1.90
N SER A 107 5.03 -30.07 1.70
CA SER A 107 4.40 -30.04 0.38
C SER A 107 3.96 -28.63 0.00
N LEU A 108 3.74 -28.38 -1.30
CA LEU A 108 3.24 -27.10 -1.79
C LEU A 108 1.87 -26.71 -1.20
N ARG A 109 1.07 -27.71 -0.78
CA ARG A 109 -0.28 -27.49 -0.21
C ARG A 109 -0.25 -26.93 1.21
N GLU A 110 0.87 -27.13 1.91
CA GLU A 110 1.08 -26.64 3.29
C GLU A 110 1.58 -25.19 3.31
N LEU A 111 2.01 -24.65 2.17
CA LEU A 111 2.38 -23.24 2.07
C LEU A 111 1.16 -22.33 2.13
N PHE A 112 1.36 -21.15 2.69
CA PHE A 112 0.35 -20.10 2.84
C PHE A 112 -0.31 -19.71 1.52
N LYS A 113 -1.65 -19.67 1.45
CA LYS A 113 -2.38 -19.30 0.23
C LYS A 113 -2.96 -17.89 0.36
N PRO A 114 -2.42 -16.89 -0.37
CA PRO A 114 -2.91 -15.52 -0.29
C PRO A 114 -4.30 -15.34 -0.92
N THR A 115 -5.17 -14.55 -0.29
CA THR A 115 -6.41 -14.04 -0.92
C THR A 115 -6.14 -12.81 -1.81
N SER A 116 -7.18 -12.16 -2.33
CA SER A 116 -7.02 -10.83 -2.93
C SER A 116 -6.68 -9.77 -1.87
N MET A 117 -6.02 -8.67 -2.28
CA MET A 117 -5.79 -7.50 -1.44
C MET A 117 -7.12 -6.90 -0.95
N GLY A 118 -8.15 -6.88 -1.80
CA GLY A 118 -9.47 -6.35 -1.44
C GLY A 118 -10.15 -7.17 -0.33
N GLU A 119 -10.11 -8.49 -0.45
CA GLU A 119 -10.67 -9.41 0.55
C GLU A 119 -9.91 -9.34 1.87
N CYS A 120 -8.58 -9.35 1.81
CA CYS A 120 -7.73 -9.20 2.99
C CYS A 120 -8.00 -7.88 3.73
N HIS A 121 -8.08 -6.76 3.00
CA HIS A 121 -8.43 -5.46 3.61
C HIS A 121 -9.80 -5.49 4.30
N ILE A 122 -10.80 -6.11 3.69
CA ILE A 122 -12.12 -6.24 4.29
C ILE A 122 -12.05 -7.08 5.58
N ARG A 123 -11.36 -8.22 5.56
CA ARG A 123 -11.19 -9.08 6.74
C ARG A 123 -10.48 -8.36 7.88
N PHE A 124 -9.42 -7.61 7.58
CA PHE A 124 -8.69 -6.80 8.56
C PHE A 124 -9.59 -5.75 9.21
N PHE A 125 -10.24 -4.87 8.45
CA PHE A 125 -11.06 -3.80 9.02
C PHE A 125 -12.35 -4.29 9.68
N ARG A 126 -12.88 -5.43 9.26
CA ARG A 126 -14.12 -5.98 9.82
C ARG A 126 -13.89 -6.79 11.08
N ASN A 127 -12.84 -7.61 11.11
CA ASN A 127 -12.64 -8.64 12.12
C ASN A 127 -11.28 -8.55 12.84
N GLY A 128 -10.44 -7.57 12.51
CA GLY A 128 -9.05 -7.51 12.99
C GLY A 128 -8.19 -8.65 12.46
N ASP A 129 -8.57 -9.25 11.33
CA ASP A 129 -7.88 -10.42 10.79
C ASP A 129 -6.51 -10.05 10.23
N LEU A 130 -5.46 -10.62 10.82
CA LEU A 130 -4.08 -10.39 10.46
C LEU A 130 -3.45 -11.57 9.68
N SER A 131 -4.19 -12.64 9.39
CA SER A 131 -3.62 -13.91 8.89
C SER A 131 -2.86 -13.78 7.57
N GLU A 132 -3.18 -12.75 6.78
CA GLU A 132 -2.62 -12.46 5.46
C GLU A 132 -1.31 -11.66 5.51
N PHE A 133 -0.91 -11.17 6.67
CA PHE A 133 0.24 -10.30 6.85
C PHE A 133 1.40 -11.03 7.54
N LEU A 134 2.58 -10.44 7.41
CA LEU A 134 3.82 -10.94 8.03
C LEU A 134 3.74 -10.87 9.56
N THR A 135 4.62 -11.63 10.21
CA THR A 135 4.95 -11.46 11.62
C THR A 135 6.25 -10.66 11.78
N TRP A 136 6.51 -10.09 12.95
CA TRP A 136 7.80 -9.43 13.22
C TRP A 136 8.97 -10.43 13.13
N GLU A 137 8.76 -11.67 13.56
CA GLU A 137 9.72 -12.77 13.47
C GLU A 137 10.06 -13.10 12.00
N GLU A 138 9.08 -13.10 11.10
CA GLU A 138 9.31 -13.26 9.65
C GLU A 138 10.12 -12.10 9.08
N LEU A 139 9.85 -10.86 9.53
CA LEU A 139 10.62 -9.68 9.14
C LEU A 139 12.08 -9.77 9.60
N HIS A 140 12.33 -10.19 10.84
CA HIS A 140 13.70 -10.46 11.31
C HIS A 140 14.38 -11.56 10.51
N ALA A 141 13.69 -12.66 10.24
CA ALA A 141 14.24 -13.81 9.52
C ALA A 141 14.60 -13.49 8.06
N MET A 142 13.98 -12.48 7.46
CA MET A 142 14.24 -12.07 6.08
C MET A 142 15.16 -10.86 5.92
N ALA A 143 15.72 -10.33 7.02
CA ALA A 143 16.56 -9.13 7.03
C ALA A 143 17.88 -9.30 6.25
N ASP A 144 18.28 -10.53 5.95
CA ASP A 144 19.41 -10.80 5.05
C ASP A 144 19.10 -10.49 3.57
N VAL A 145 17.83 -10.31 3.20
CA VAL A 145 17.40 -10.00 1.81
C VAL A 145 16.62 -8.70 1.73
N PHE A 146 15.83 -8.40 2.77
CA PHE A 146 14.97 -7.22 2.83
C PHE A 146 15.53 -6.14 3.74
N THR A 147 15.39 -4.89 3.32
CA THR A 147 15.41 -3.72 4.22
C THR A 147 13.99 -3.19 4.38
N PHE A 148 13.75 -2.31 5.36
CA PHE A 148 12.39 -1.93 5.74
C PHE A 148 12.19 -0.41 5.81
N GLY A 149 10.98 0.04 5.48
CA GLY A 149 10.51 1.42 5.54
C GLY A 149 9.07 1.49 6.00
N ALA A 150 8.48 2.69 6.06
CA ALA A 150 7.14 2.91 6.61
C ALA A 150 6.05 3.04 5.53
N HIS A 151 4.85 2.52 5.82
CA HIS A 151 3.65 2.61 4.96
C HIS A 151 2.39 3.05 5.73
N GLY A 152 2.57 3.77 6.84
CA GLY A 152 1.48 4.18 7.73
C GLY A 152 1.05 3.07 8.69
N LEU A 153 0.00 3.33 9.47
CA LEU A 153 -0.41 2.39 10.54
C LEU A 153 -1.31 1.28 10.02
N ASN A 154 -2.44 1.66 9.43
CA ASN A 154 -3.54 0.74 9.12
C ASN A 154 -3.83 0.63 7.62
N HIS A 155 -3.20 1.46 6.79
CA HIS A 155 -3.54 1.65 5.38
C HIS A 155 -5.06 1.91 5.20
N GLY A 156 -5.58 2.80 6.06
CA GLY A 156 -6.99 3.16 6.14
C GLY A 156 -7.37 4.32 5.23
N LYS A 157 -8.67 4.59 5.18
CA LYS A 157 -9.27 5.72 4.50
C LYS A 157 -10.08 6.58 5.47
N LEU A 158 -10.37 7.81 5.05
CA LEU A 158 -11.31 8.72 5.72
C LEU A 158 -12.10 9.55 4.70
N PRO A 159 -13.30 10.07 5.05
CA PRO A 159 -14.05 10.98 4.19
C PRO A 159 -13.24 12.26 3.94
N VAL A 160 -13.29 12.80 2.73
CA VAL A 160 -12.60 14.07 2.38
C VAL A 160 -13.51 15.13 1.78
N SER A 161 -14.79 14.81 1.59
CA SER A 161 -15.82 15.74 1.18
C SER A 161 -17.17 15.34 1.76
N GLU A 162 -18.10 16.30 1.80
CA GLU A 162 -19.50 16.09 2.17
C GLU A 162 -20.32 15.33 1.11
N GLU A 163 -19.74 15.08 -0.07
CA GLU A 163 -20.39 14.39 -1.17
C GLU A 163 -20.71 12.93 -0.80
N ILE A 164 -21.99 12.62 -0.65
CA ILE A 164 -22.49 11.26 -0.43
C ILE A 164 -22.63 10.55 -1.77
N VAL A 165 -21.75 9.58 -2.00
CA VAL A 165 -21.75 8.76 -3.22
C VAL A 165 -22.86 7.71 -3.15
N ASP A 166 -23.03 7.03 -2.02
CA ASP A 166 -24.08 6.03 -1.78
C ASP A 166 -24.29 5.81 -0.28
N PHE A 167 -25.11 4.82 0.10
CA PHE A 167 -25.29 4.36 1.48
C PHE A 167 -25.01 2.86 1.59
N PHE A 168 -24.47 2.45 2.73
CA PHE A 168 -24.30 1.04 3.05
C PHE A 168 -25.66 0.34 3.19
N ASP A 169 -25.85 -0.78 2.50
CA ASP A 169 -27.11 -1.53 2.45
C ASP A 169 -27.20 -2.66 3.49
N GLY A 170 -26.15 -2.86 4.30
CA GLY A 170 -26.07 -3.96 5.26
C GLY A 170 -25.44 -5.25 4.69
N LYS A 171 -25.17 -5.32 3.39
CA LYS A 171 -24.68 -6.54 2.72
C LYS A 171 -23.31 -6.33 2.08
N ASN A 172 -23.16 -5.27 1.29
CA ASN A 172 -21.99 -5.08 0.41
C ASN A 172 -21.00 -4.08 1.02
N LEU A 173 -19.93 -4.59 1.63
CA LEU A 173 -18.87 -3.73 2.16
C LEU A 173 -17.96 -3.24 1.04
N HIS A 174 -18.18 -2.00 0.60
CA HIS A 174 -17.30 -1.36 -0.36
C HIS A 174 -15.96 -0.98 0.29
N ARG A 175 -14.86 -1.04 -0.47
CA ARG A 175 -13.49 -0.60 -0.08
C ARG A 175 -13.35 0.86 0.35
N ASP A 176 -14.42 1.64 0.32
CA ASP A 176 -14.43 3.00 0.85
C ASP A 176 -14.78 3.02 2.34
N PHE A 177 -15.23 1.89 2.90
CA PHE A 177 -15.50 1.70 4.32
C PHE A 177 -14.29 1.17 5.12
N LEU A 178 -13.09 1.29 4.57
CA LEU A 178 -11.82 0.93 5.23
C LEU A 178 -11.41 2.02 6.23
N PHE A 179 -12.33 2.40 7.12
CA PHE A 179 -12.13 3.46 8.10
C PHE A 179 -11.52 2.88 9.39
N PRO A 180 -10.62 3.61 10.07
CA PRO A 180 -10.21 3.26 11.43
C PRO A 180 -11.42 3.21 12.40
N GLU A 181 -12.41 4.09 12.25
CA GLU A 181 -13.73 4.14 12.91
C GLU A 181 -14.67 5.06 12.08
N PRO A 182 -16.04 5.00 12.13
CA PRO A 182 -16.95 4.45 13.15
C PRO A 182 -17.83 3.28 12.66
N GLU A 183 -18.52 2.63 13.60
CA GLU A 183 -19.51 1.54 13.44
C GLU A 183 -20.21 1.52 12.07
N LEU A 184 -20.18 0.36 11.41
CA LEU A 184 -20.83 0.15 10.13
C LEU A 184 -22.30 -0.26 10.34
N PHE A 185 -23.25 0.55 9.85
CA PHE A 185 -24.69 0.31 10.01
C PHE A 185 -25.46 0.52 8.70
N PRO A 186 -26.58 -0.19 8.46
CA PRO A 186 -27.44 0.06 7.30
C PRO A 186 -27.89 1.52 7.22
N GLY A 187 -27.65 2.17 6.09
CA GLY A 187 -27.87 3.60 5.90
C GLY A 187 -26.65 4.47 6.13
N LYS A 188 -25.51 3.92 6.59
CA LYS A 188 -24.29 4.71 6.76
C LYS A 188 -23.88 5.36 5.42
N PRO A 189 -23.67 6.68 5.37
CA PRO A 189 -23.27 7.36 4.15
C PRO A 189 -21.87 6.93 3.71
N ARG A 190 -21.73 6.69 2.41
CA ARG A 190 -20.46 6.46 1.73
C ARG A 190 -20.02 7.75 1.08
N PHE A 191 -19.11 8.45 1.74
CA PHE A 191 -18.49 9.66 1.20
C PHE A 191 -17.39 9.34 0.20
N LYS A 192 -16.95 10.36 -0.54
CA LYS A 192 -15.66 10.30 -1.22
C LYS A 192 -14.52 10.19 -0.20
N THR A 193 -13.63 9.23 -0.39
CA THR A 193 -12.55 8.94 0.57
C THR A 193 -11.15 9.02 -0.04
N ARG A 194 -10.17 9.28 0.83
CA ARG A 194 -8.73 9.17 0.56
C ARG A 194 -8.04 8.50 1.74
N SER A 195 -6.72 8.30 1.65
CA SER A 195 -5.91 7.75 2.76
C SER A 195 -6.12 8.58 4.03
N THR A 196 -5.98 7.96 5.20
CA THR A 196 -5.84 8.68 6.47
C THR A 196 -4.71 9.71 6.40
N LEU A 197 -3.65 9.44 5.64
CA LEU A 197 -2.51 10.34 5.49
C LEU A 197 -2.68 11.39 4.37
N TRP A 198 -3.89 11.58 3.82
CA TRP A 198 -4.15 12.51 2.72
C TRP A 198 -3.98 13.98 3.10
N GLY A 199 -4.81 14.46 4.03
CA GLY A 199 -5.01 15.88 4.33
C GLY A 199 -6.22 16.04 5.25
N ARG A 200 -6.96 17.14 5.13
CA ARG A 200 -8.16 17.42 5.93
C ARG A 200 -9.24 16.37 5.71
N ALA A 201 -9.71 15.76 6.80
CA ALA A 201 -10.84 14.86 6.79
C ALA A 201 -12.16 15.65 6.84
N PHE A 202 -13.19 15.11 6.21
CA PHE A 202 -14.57 15.51 6.45
C PHE A 202 -15.11 14.70 7.64
N ILE A 203 -15.62 15.42 8.63
CA ILE A 203 -16.24 14.88 9.83
C ILE A 203 -17.75 15.07 9.68
N PRO A 204 -18.51 13.99 9.39
CA PRO A 204 -19.96 14.07 9.27
C PRO A 204 -20.59 14.53 10.59
N SER A 205 -21.69 15.28 10.50
CA SER A 205 -22.41 15.71 11.70
C SER A 205 -23.08 14.52 12.39
N ARG A 206 -23.22 14.62 13.72
CA ARG A 206 -23.93 13.62 14.52
C ARG A 206 -25.39 13.48 14.06
N GLU A 207 -26.06 14.60 13.83
CA GLU A 207 -27.44 14.66 13.32
C GLU A 207 -27.61 13.91 11.99
N LEU A 208 -26.69 14.12 11.03
CA LEU A 208 -26.69 13.40 9.76
C LEU A 208 -26.58 11.88 9.97
N LEU A 209 -25.64 11.44 10.81
CA LEU A 209 -25.42 10.02 11.07
C LEU A 209 -26.60 9.38 11.80
N GLU A 210 -27.21 10.09 12.75
CA GLU A 210 -28.39 9.62 13.48
C GLU A 210 -29.61 9.48 12.56
N LEU A 211 -29.89 10.47 11.70
CA LEU A 211 -30.95 10.36 10.69
C LEU A 211 -30.69 9.20 9.74
N CYS A 212 -29.47 9.07 9.21
CA CYS A 212 -29.09 7.94 8.36
C CYS A 212 -29.33 6.59 9.05
N ARG A 213 -29.09 6.49 10.36
CA ARG A 213 -29.27 5.27 11.14
C ARG A 213 -30.75 4.94 11.34
N SER A 214 -31.54 5.91 11.80
CA SER A 214 -32.95 5.72 12.14
C SER A 214 -33.90 5.65 10.94
N PHE A 215 -33.50 6.17 9.77
CA PHE A 215 -34.37 6.23 8.60
C PHE A 215 -34.87 4.83 8.14
N PRO A 216 -36.16 4.62 7.87
CA PRO A 216 -36.67 3.31 7.42
C PRO A 216 -36.03 2.82 6.13
N LYS A 217 -35.56 1.57 6.10
CA LYS A 217 -34.80 0.97 4.97
C LYS A 217 -35.71 0.18 4.00
N GLU A 218 -36.80 0.81 3.58
CA GLU A 218 -37.85 0.19 2.77
C GLU A 218 -38.03 0.89 1.41
N GLY A 219 -38.29 0.10 0.36
CA GLY A 219 -38.51 0.61 -1.00
C GLY A 219 -37.33 1.44 -1.50
N ASN A 220 -37.61 2.61 -2.06
CA ASN A 220 -36.64 3.61 -2.55
C ASN A 220 -36.02 4.45 -1.42
N TRP A 221 -35.67 3.82 -0.29
CA TRP A 221 -35.21 4.52 0.90
C TRP A 221 -33.97 5.38 0.67
N LYS A 222 -33.08 5.00 -0.26
CA LYS A 222 -31.85 5.75 -0.56
C LYS A 222 -32.18 7.13 -1.14
N GLU A 223 -33.10 7.19 -2.09
CA GLU A 223 -33.52 8.45 -2.72
C GLU A 223 -34.25 9.35 -1.72
N ARG A 224 -35.15 8.77 -0.91
CA ARG A 224 -35.86 9.52 0.13
C ARG A 224 -34.91 10.05 1.19
N LEU A 225 -33.98 9.23 1.66
CA LEU A 225 -32.94 9.66 2.61
C LEU A 225 -32.08 10.79 2.03
N ARG A 226 -31.71 10.75 0.74
CA ARG A 226 -30.99 11.89 0.11
C ARG A 226 -31.80 13.18 0.10
N GLN A 227 -33.13 13.10 0.01
CA GLN A 227 -33.99 14.29 0.05
C GLN A 227 -34.03 14.87 1.46
N GLU A 228 -34.25 14.03 2.47
CA GLU A 228 -34.25 14.45 3.88
C GLU A 228 -32.90 15.06 4.31
N LEU A 229 -31.79 14.52 3.82
CA LEU A 229 -30.45 15.01 4.16
C LEU A 229 -30.15 16.41 3.63
N ARG A 230 -30.97 16.98 2.72
CA ARG A 230 -30.75 18.34 2.18
C ARG A 230 -30.96 19.43 3.22
N SER A 231 -31.81 19.19 4.22
CA SER A 231 -32.07 20.14 5.31
C SER A 231 -31.14 19.94 6.51
N VAL A 232 -30.34 18.88 6.52
CA VAL A 232 -29.45 18.54 7.64
C VAL A 232 -28.05 19.10 7.38
N LYS A 233 -27.44 19.69 8.41
CA LYS A 233 -26.06 20.16 8.31
C LYS A 233 -25.13 18.97 8.08
N PRO A 234 -24.34 18.93 7.01
CA PRO A 234 -23.61 17.72 6.62
C PRO A 234 -22.46 17.39 7.58
N GLY A 235 -21.80 18.40 8.15
CA GLY A 235 -20.63 18.22 9.00
C GLY A 235 -19.65 19.37 8.92
N ARG A 236 -18.36 19.08 9.08
CA ARG A 236 -17.27 20.05 8.90
C ARG A 236 -16.02 19.36 8.35
N LEU A 237 -15.16 20.12 7.68
CA LEU A 237 -13.79 19.68 7.47
C LEU A 237 -12.97 19.94 8.74
N GLU A 238 -12.01 19.07 9.01
CA GLU A 238 -10.91 19.35 9.95
C GLU A 238 -10.26 20.69 9.62
N THR A 239 -9.71 21.38 10.60
CA THR A 239 -8.75 22.46 10.39
C THR A 239 -7.43 21.88 9.89
N GLU A 240 -6.55 22.71 9.31
CA GLU A 240 -5.21 22.24 8.91
C GLU A 240 -4.40 21.75 10.12
N ARG A 241 -4.58 22.37 11.29
CA ARG A 241 -3.95 21.94 12.54
C ARG A 241 -4.41 20.56 13.00
N GLU A 242 -5.73 20.31 12.99
CA GLU A 242 -6.28 18.98 13.32
C GLU A 242 -5.74 17.92 12.36
N ALA A 243 -5.76 18.20 11.05
CA ALA A 243 -5.27 17.28 10.03
C ALA A 243 -3.77 17.01 10.16
N ALA A 244 -2.95 18.04 10.35
CA ALA A 244 -1.51 17.91 10.55
C ALA A 244 -1.19 17.07 11.78
N SER A 245 -1.85 17.33 12.92
CA SER A 245 -1.67 16.58 14.16
C SER A 245 -2.02 15.10 13.99
N ARG A 246 -3.13 14.79 13.30
CA ARG A 246 -3.54 13.40 13.04
C ARG A 246 -2.54 12.67 12.15
N ILE A 247 -2.10 13.31 11.07
CA ILE A 247 -1.10 12.75 10.14
C ILE A 247 0.23 12.52 10.87
N GLU A 248 0.71 13.51 11.62
CA GLU A 248 1.95 13.42 12.38
C GLU A 248 1.90 12.32 13.43
N SER A 249 0.80 12.21 14.17
CA SER A 249 0.60 11.15 15.16
C SER A 249 0.64 9.76 14.52
N GLU A 250 0.00 9.56 13.36
CA GLU A 250 0.03 8.28 12.65
C GLU A 250 1.45 7.93 12.15
N LEU A 251 2.18 8.93 11.62
CA LEU A 251 3.55 8.74 11.16
C LEU A 251 4.49 8.37 12.32
N LEU A 252 4.45 9.13 13.42
CA LEU A 252 5.30 8.92 14.59
C LEU A 252 5.05 7.54 15.22
N GLU A 253 3.78 7.15 15.33
CA GLU A 253 3.42 5.84 15.87
C GLU A 253 3.88 4.70 14.95
N THR A 254 3.79 4.88 13.63
CA THR A 254 4.34 3.91 12.66
C THR A 254 5.84 3.73 12.87
N LYS A 255 6.59 4.84 13.02
CA LYS A 255 8.02 4.79 13.28
C LYS A 255 8.35 4.14 14.62
N ARG A 256 7.57 4.44 15.67
CA ARG A 256 7.73 3.84 17.00
C ARG A 256 7.62 2.33 16.94
N LEU A 257 6.55 1.80 16.33
CA LEU A 257 6.32 0.36 16.20
C LEU A 257 7.45 -0.34 15.42
N ILE A 258 7.89 0.25 14.29
CA ILE A 258 9.00 -0.31 13.51
C ILE A 258 10.30 -0.28 14.32
N ARG A 259 10.58 0.80 15.06
CA ARG A 259 11.79 0.91 15.90
C ARG A 259 11.81 -0.10 17.03
N GLU A 260 10.71 -0.24 17.75
CA GLU A 260 10.62 -1.15 18.89
C GLU A 260 10.76 -2.62 18.48
N ASN A 261 10.18 -3.00 17.34
CA ASN A 261 10.21 -4.39 16.90
C ASN A 261 11.49 -4.71 16.11
N LEU A 262 11.94 -3.85 15.19
CA LEU A 262 13.06 -4.15 14.29
C LEU A 262 14.38 -3.50 14.68
N GLY A 263 14.40 -2.58 15.65
CA GLY A 263 15.60 -1.84 16.04
C GLY A 263 16.11 -0.85 14.97
N ILE A 264 15.25 -0.45 14.02
CA ILE A 264 15.61 0.45 12.92
C ILE A 264 14.82 1.75 12.98
N GLU A 265 15.42 2.83 12.47
CA GLU A 265 14.73 4.09 12.23
C GLU A 265 14.33 4.18 10.75
N PRO A 266 13.05 4.03 10.38
CA PRO A 266 12.65 4.07 8.99
C PRO A 266 12.73 5.51 8.45
N ASP A 267 13.66 5.74 7.52
CA ASP A 267 13.86 7.03 6.84
C ASP A 267 13.16 7.12 5.46
N THR A 268 12.69 5.97 4.97
CA THR A 268 11.92 5.84 3.73
C THR A 268 10.44 5.62 4.06
N PHE A 269 9.56 6.32 3.34
CA PHE A 269 8.11 6.21 3.50
C PHE A 269 7.40 6.10 2.15
N SER A 270 6.42 5.23 2.03
CA SER A 270 5.58 5.09 0.84
C SER A 270 4.16 5.53 1.14
N TRP A 271 3.53 6.34 0.29
CA TRP A 271 2.15 6.81 0.50
C TRP A 271 1.12 5.71 0.25
N PRO A 272 0.26 5.36 1.23
CA PRO A 272 -0.86 4.46 1.00
C PRO A 272 -1.74 4.95 -0.15
N PHE A 273 -2.05 4.05 -1.08
CA PHE A 273 -2.78 4.35 -2.33
C PHE A 273 -2.13 5.41 -3.25
N GLY A 274 -0.93 5.92 -2.92
CA GLY A 274 -0.36 7.12 -3.56
C GLY A 274 -1.11 8.42 -3.26
N HIS A 275 -1.90 8.45 -2.17
CA HIS A 275 -2.70 9.60 -1.76
C HIS A 275 -1.90 10.53 -0.84
N TYR A 276 -1.64 11.77 -1.28
CA TYR A 276 -0.98 12.81 -0.47
C TYR A 276 -1.36 14.21 -0.95
N THR A 277 -1.10 15.21 -0.10
CA THR A 277 -1.27 16.64 -0.38
C THR A 277 0.01 17.41 -0.05
N SER A 278 0.03 18.73 -0.30
CA SER A 278 1.11 19.60 0.17
C SER A 278 1.27 19.53 1.69
N LEU A 279 0.15 19.59 2.42
CA LEU A 279 0.12 19.52 3.89
C LEU A 279 0.71 18.20 4.41
N SER A 280 0.23 17.06 3.90
CA SER A 280 0.73 15.76 4.39
C SER A 280 2.19 15.55 4.04
N ARG A 281 2.64 15.99 2.86
CA ARG A 281 4.04 15.94 2.45
C ARG A 281 4.93 16.80 3.34
N GLU A 282 4.50 18.01 3.69
CA GLU A 282 5.24 18.89 4.60
C GLU A 282 5.41 18.23 5.97
N VAL A 283 4.33 17.71 6.55
CA VAL A 283 4.36 16.99 7.83
C VAL A 283 5.28 15.77 7.75
N ALA A 284 5.14 14.95 6.70
CA ALA A 284 5.96 13.76 6.52
C ALA A 284 7.45 14.05 6.34
N SER A 285 7.79 15.16 5.68
CA SER A 285 9.18 15.57 5.43
C SER A 285 9.96 15.93 6.70
N LYS A 286 9.27 16.19 7.82
CA LYS A 286 9.90 16.40 9.13
C LYS A 286 10.42 15.09 9.75
N HIS A 287 9.89 13.96 9.29
CA HIS A 287 10.09 12.64 9.92
C HIS A 287 10.74 11.61 9.00
N HIS A 288 10.71 11.81 7.68
CA HIS A 288 11.28 10.90 6.69
C HIS A 288 11.97 11.69 5.58
N SER A 289 13.19 11.30 5.22
CA SER A 289 13.97 11.98 4.17
C SER A 289 13.50 11.62 2.76
N PHE A 290 12.89 10.43 2.58
CA PHE A 290 12.49 9.93 1.26
C PHE A 290 11.04 9.48 1.22
N LEU A 291 10.22 10.14 0.38
CA LEU A 291 8.79 9.89 0.24
C LEU A 291 8.47 9.34 -1.15
N PHE A 292 7.92 8.12 -1.21
CA PHE A 292 7.62 7.40 -2.43
C PHE A 292 6.15 7.48 -2.80
N THR A 293 5.91 7.64 -4.10
CA THR A 293 4.57 7.81 -4.70
C THR A 293 4.25 6.67 -5.66
N THR A 294 3.03 6.68 -6.22
CA THR A 294 2.61 5.79 -7.32
C THR A 294 2.81 6.42 -8.71
N LYS A 295 3.37 7.64 -8.77
CA LYS A 295 3.72 8.31 -10.04
C LYS A 295 4.79 7.48 -10.73
N ARG A 296 4.56 7.12 -12.00
CA ARG A 296 5.50 6.31 -12.79
C ARG A 296 6.64 7.17 -13.32
N GLY A 297 7.87 6.74 -13.11
CA GLY A 297 9.05 7.50 -13.52
C GLY A 297 10.37 6.87 -13.09
N VAL A 298 11.44 7.62 -13.29
CA VAL A 298 12.81 7.31 -12.84
C VAL A 298 13.21 8.33 -11.77
N LEU A 299 14.14 7.97 -10.88
CA LEU A 299 14.56 8.85 -9.77
C LEU A 299 15.45 10.03 -10.22
N ASN A 300 16.00 9.98 -11.44
CA ASN A 300 16.90 11.02 -11.94
C ASN A 300 16.20 12.40 -11.95
N GLY A 301 16.67 13.32 -11.10
CA GLY A 301 16.09 14.67 -10.96
C GLY A 301 14.77 14.73 -10.18
N ALA A 302 14.34 13.63 -9.56
CA ALA A 302 13.16 13.62 -8.71
C ALA A 302 13.47 14.26 -7.35
N SER A 303 12.51 14.97 -6.78
CA SER A 303 12.59 15.44 -5.39
C SER A 303 12.58 14.23 -4.44
N PRO A 304 13.41 14.21 -3.37
CA PRO A 304 13.33 13.20 -2.31
C PRO A 304 11.93 13.09 -1.69
N LEU A 305 11.14 14.16 -1.75
CA LEU A 305 9.78 14.22 -1.19
C LEU A 305 8.68 13.75 -2.16
N GLU A 306 9.02 13.37 -3.40
CA GLU A 306 8.08 12.84 -4.40
C GLU A 306 8.78 11.84 -5.35
N LEU A 307 9.33 10.77 -4.79
CA LEU A 307 10.04 9.75 -5.57
C LEU A 307 9.05 8.88 -6.36
N PRO A 308 9.26 8.73 -7.68
CA PRO A 308 8.39 7.90 -8.52
C PRO A 308 8.72 6.41 -8.39
N ARG A 309 7.72 5.55 -8.63
CA ARG A 309 7.85 4.09 -8.68
C ARG A 309 7.11 3.49 -9.87
N VAL A 310 7.61 2.37 -10.37
CA VAL A 310 7.05 1.65 -11.51
C VAL A 310 6.38 0.37 -11.02
N PRO A 311 5.03 0.26 -11.06
CA PRO A 311 4.40 -0.99 -10.66
C PRO A 311 4.81 -2.10 -11.63
N LEU A 312 4.91 -3.35 -11.22
CA LEU A 312 5.11 -4.47 -12.18
C LEU A 312 3.80 -4.93 -12.81
N GLY A 313 2.68 -4.85 -12.08
CA GLY A 313 1.36 -5.21 -12.59
C GLY A 313 1.06 -6.71 -12.42
N ARG A 314 0.01 -7.17 -13.10
CA ARG A 314 -0.62 -8.47 -12.82
C ARG A 314 -0.13 -9.60 -13.69
N ASP A 315 0.43 -9.28 -14.85
CA ASP A 315 0.81 -10.26 -15.85
C ASP A 315 2.24 -10.03 -16.36
N LEU A 316 2.81 -11.11 -16.92
CA LEU A 316 4.18 -11.15 -17.40
C LEU A 316 4.44 -10.15 -18.53
N PHE A 317 3.51 -9.99 -19.48
CA PHE A 317 3.72 -9.12 -20.64
C PHE A 317 3.77 -7.65 -20.23
N THR A 318 2.83 -7.21 -19.38
CA THR A 318 2.83 -5.87 -18.81
C THR A 318 4.11 -5.61 -18.03
N ALA A 319 4.54 -6.54 -17.19
CA ALA A 319 5.73 -6.38 -16.38
C ALA A 319 6.99 -6.27 -17.26
N LEU A 320 7.18 -7.18 -18.23
CA LEU A 320 8.31 -7.13 -19.16
C LEU A 320 8.32 -5.86 -20.01
N GLY A 321 7.15 -5.41 -20.48
CA GLY A 321 7.01 -4.14 -21.20
C GLY A 321 7.48 -2.94 -20.37
N ARG A 322 7.20 -2.94 -19.06
CA ARG A 322 7.70 -1.91 -18.12
C ARG A 322 9.20 -2.01 -17.92
N VAL A 323 9.75 -3.21 -17.75
CA VAL A 323 11.20 -3.41 -17.65
C VAL A 323 11.91 -2.87 -18.90
N ILE A 324 11.38 -3.13 -20.10
CA ILE A 324 11.95 -2.60 -21.36
C ILE A 324 11.81 -1.08 -21.43
N THR A 325 10.63 -0.55 -21.13
CA THR A 325 10.35 0.89 -21.21
C THR A 325 11.28 1.68 -20.29
N PHE A 326 11.47 1.23 -19.05
CA PHE A 326 12.26 1.94 -18.04
C PHE A 326 13.75 1.53 -18.03
N SER A 327 14.18 0.61 -18.89
CA SER A 327 15.60 0.29 -19.15
C SER A 327 16.15 1.00 -20.38
N THR A 328 15.31 1.73 -21.13
CA THR A 328 15.68 2.42 -22.37
C THR A 328 15.21 3.88 -22.34
N PRO A 329 15.71 4.75 -23.25
CA PRO A 329 15.20 6.11 -23.40
C PRO A 329 13.70 6.20 -23.79
N LEU A 330 13.05 5.08 -24.13
CA LEU A 330 11.62 5.00 -24.44
C LEU A 330 10.73 5.55 -23.33
N TRP A 331 11.19 5.52 -22.08
CA TRP A 331 10.45 6.10 -20.95
C TRP A 331 10.18 7.61 -21.14
N ARG A 332 11.06 8.35 -21.84
CA ARG A 332 10.85 9.78 -22.16
C ARG A 332 9.68 9.98 -23.13
N LEU A 333 9.51 9.07 -24.09
CA LEU A 333 8.36 9.04 -24.98
C LEU A 333 7.10 8.67 -24.19
N TYR A 334 7.18 7.66 -23.33
CA TYR A 334 6.10 7.26 -22.43
C TYR A 334 5.58 8.44 -21.58
N GLN A 335 6.48 9.27 -21.03
CA GLN A 335 6.10 10.47 -20.30
C GLN A 335 5.36 11.50 -21.17
N ARG A 336 5.81 11.75 -22.40
CA ARG A 336 5.15 12.70 -23.31
C ARG A 336 3.73 12.26 -23.66
N PHE A 337 3.53 10.96 -23.93
CA PHE A 337 2.20 10.41 -24.18
C PHE A 337 1.28 10.43 -22.94
N LYS A 338 1.84 10.20 -21.74
CA LYS A 338 1.07 10.20 -20.49
C LYS A 338 0.77 11.60 -19.95
N ARG A 339 1.60 12.61 -20.22
CA ARG A 339 1.30 14.01 -19.85
C ARG A 339 0.03 14.55 -20.50
N GLY A 340 -0.39 14.01 -21.65
CA GLY A 340 -1.68 14.32 -22.29
C GLY A 340 -2.90 13.60 -21.69
N LYS A 341 -2.71 12.72 -20.70
CA LYS A 341 -3.76 12.01 -19.98
C LYS A 341 -3.52 12.19 -18.49
N SER A 342 -3.94 13.34 -17.94
CA SER A 342 -4.03 13.50 -16.48
C SER A 342 -4.96 12.41 -15.93
N LEU A 343 -4.47 11.67 -14.93
CA LEU A 343 -5.25 10.75 -14.12
C LEU A 343 -5.72 11.49 -12.87
#